data_AF-A0A6I3EVU5-F1
#
_entry.id   AF-A0A6I3EVU5-F1
#
_cell.length_a   1.000
_cell.length_b   1.000
_cell.length_c   1.000
_cell.angle_alpha   90.00
_cell.angle_beta   90.00
_cell.angle_gamma   90.00
#
_symmetry.space_group_name_H-M   'P 1'
#
loop_
_entity.id
_entity.type
_entity.pdbx_description
1 polymer ?
#
loop_
_entity_poly.entity_id
_entity_poly.type
_entity_poly.pdbx_seq_one_letter_code
_entity_poly.pdbx_strand_id
1 'polypeptide(L)'
;MQTRRWTNPTQPQTLQIAVMLFYISAVFGVLGGGLFNLLGLAIVAGQAAAGFGIANEKRWGYWIGVLVAGVGLLPFIIYIGANGVGSILSITLLISLIFPVALFALLVHPQSREYQRIWFR
;
A
#
# COMPACT_ATOMS: atom_id res chain seq x y z
N MET A 1 -14.53 14.84 -18.76
CA MET A 1 -13.75 14.38 -17.58
C MET A 1 -13.62 12.87 -17.69
N GLN A 2 -12.40 12.31 -17.74
CA GLN A 2 -12.24 10.84 -17.87
C GLN A 2 -12.89 10.13 -16.67
N THR A 3 -13.79 9.20 -16.96
CA THR A 3 -14.66 8.52 -15.99
C THR A 3 -13.91 7.52 -15.11
N ARG A 4 -12.75 7.01 -15.57
CA ARG A 4 -11.90 6.04 -14.86
C ARG A 4 -10.43 6.27 -15.23
N ARG A 5 -9.57 6.46 -14.23
CA ARG A 5 -8.12 6.69 -14.39
C ARG A 5 -7.32 5.65 -13.60
N TRP A 6 -6.17 5.26 -14.15
CA TRP A 6 -5.21 4.38 -13.46
C TRP A 6 -4.22 5.18 -12.63
N THR A 7 -3.85 6.37 -13.10
CA THR A 7 -3.00 7.34 -12.42
C THR A 7 -3.61 8.72 -12.60
N ASN A 8 -3.34 9.64 -11.67
CA ASN A 8 -3.86 10.99 -11.75
C ASN A 8 -2.73 12.02 -11.54
N PRO A 9 -2.28 12.70 -12.60
CA PRO A 9 -1.15 13.63 -12.51
C PRO A 9 -1.49 14.93 -11.75
N THR A 10 -2.77 15.18 -11.44
CA THR A 10 -3.17 16.34 -10.63
C THR A 10 -3.00 16.11 -9.12
N GLN A 11 -2.66 14.89 -8.71
CA GLN A 11 -2.42 14.55 -7.31
C GLN A 11 -1.05 15.04 -6.84
N PRO A 12 -0.86 15.27 -5.55
CA PRO A 12 0.46 15.58 -5.00
C PRO A 12 1.44 14.42 -5.25
N GLN A 13 2.72 14.75 -5.35
CA GLN A 13 3.79 13.77 -5.62
C GLN A 13 3.75 12.58 -4.67
N THR A 14 3.49 12.80 -3.37
CA THR A 14 3.41 11.73 -2.36
C THR A 14 2.34 10.70 -2.69
N LEU A 15 1.19 11.15 -3.15
CA LEU A 15 0.02 10.32 -3.41
C LEU A 15 0.12 9.64 -4.78
N GLN A 16 0.77 10.29 -5.76
CA GLN A 16 1.15 9.65 -7.02
C GLN A 16 2.14 8.50 -6.79
N ILE A 17 3.17 8.71 -5.97
CA ILE A 17 4.13 7.66 -5.61
C ILE A 17 3.42 6.52 -4.89
N ALA A 18 2.49 6.81 -3.97
CA ALA A 18 1.71 5.78 -3.29
C ALA A 18 0.89 4.92 -4.27
N VAL A 19 0.21 5.53 -5.25
CA VAL A 19 -0.54 4.80 -6.29
C VAL A 19 0.38 3.87 -7.09
N MET A 20 1.55 4.37 -7.50
CA MET A 20 2.52 3.54 -8.23
C MET A 20 3.05 2.39 -7.37
N LEU A 21 3.39 2.65 -6.12
CA LEU A 21 3.85 1.63 -5.19
C LEU A 21 2.77 0.56 -4.94
N PHE A 22 1.49 0.94 -4.85
CA PHE A 22 0.40 -0.03 -4.73
C PHE A 22 0.36 -0.99 -5.92
N TYR A 23 0.48 -0.50 -7.15
CA TYR A 23 0.52 -1.36 -8.33
C TYR A 23 1.78 -2.23 -8.38
N ILE A 24 2.94 -1.68 -8.06
CA ILE A 24 4.20 -2.45 -8.01
C ILE A 24 4.11 -3.56 -6.94
N SER A 25 3.61 -3.23 -5.74
CA SER A 25 3.41 -4.22 -4.68
C SER A 25 2.42 -5.31 -5.10
N ALA A 26 1.33 -4.95 -5.80
CA ALA A 26 0.38 -5.94 -6.30
C ALA A 26 1.05 -6.90 -7.30
N VAL A 27 1.87 -6.38 -8.22
CA VAL A 27 2.64 -7.20 -9.17
C VAL A 27 3.60 -8.13 -8.44
N PHE A 28 4.36 -7.63 -7.47
CA PHE A 28 5.26 -8.47 -6.66
C PHE A 28 4.51 -9.49 -5.81
N GLY A 29 3.32 -9.15 -5.30
CA GLY A 29 2.45 -10.10 -4.61
C GLY A 29 2.00 -11.24 -5.53
N VAL A 30 1.66 -10.94 -6.79
CA VAL A 30 1.36 -11.97 -7.80
C VAL A 30 2.57 -12.86 -8.08
N LEU A 31 3.73 -12.24 -8.36
CA LEU A 31 4.97 -12.97 -8.67
C LEU A 31 5.46 -13.81 -7.49
N GLY A 32 5.25 -13.34 -6.26
CA GLY A 32 5.53 -14.05 -5.01
C GLY A 32 4.54 -15.17 -4.69
N GLY A 33 3.62 -15.51 -5.60
CA GLY A 33 2.66 -16.60 -5.43
C GLY A 33 1.42 -16.24 -4.62
N GLY A 34 1.14 -14.95 -4.41
CA GLY A 34 -0.03 -14.48 -3.66
C GLY A 34 -1.36 -14.99 -4.23
N LEU A 35 -1.43 -15.31 -5.52
CA LEU A 35 -2.64 -15.87 -6.16
C LEU A 35 -2.99 -17.29 -5.69
N PHE A 36 -2.05 -18.04 -5.13
CA PHE A 36 -2.26 -19.43 -4.71
C PHE A 36 -2.82 -19.55 -3.28
N ASN A 37 -2.98 -18.44 -2.57
CA ASN A 37 -3.57 -18.39 -1.22
C ASN A 37 -4.65 -17.31 -1.17
N LEU A 38 -5.80 -17.62 -0.57
CA LEU A 38 -6.91 -16.67 -0.41
C LEU A 38 -6.49 -15.35 0.25
N LEU A 39 -5.60 -15.40 1.26
CA LEU A 39 -5.08 -14.19 1.91
C LEU A 39 -4.17 -13.39 0.98
N GLY A 40 -3.30 -14.06 0.22
CA GLY A 40 -2.44 -13.40 -0.75
C GLY A 40 -3.25 -12.74 -1.87
N LEU A 41 -4.29 -13.43 -2.35
CA LEU A 41 -5.22 -12.92 -3.36
C LEU A 41 -5.96 -11.69 -2.85
N ALA A 42 -6.46 -11.73 -1.62
CA ALA A 42 -7.13 -10.60 -0.99
C ALA A 42 -6.21 -9.38 -0.83
N ILE A 43 -4.94 -9.60 -0.45
CA ILE A 43 -3.94 -8.52 -0.33
C ILE A 43 -3.63 -7.91 -1.71
N VAL A 44 -3.35 -8.74 -2.72
CA VAL A 44 -3.07 -8.29 -4.09
C VAL A 44 -4.24 -7.51 -4.67
N ALA A 45 -5.46 -8.04 -4.53
CA ALA A 45 -6.68 -7.36 -4.97
C ALA A 45 -6.89 -6.05 -4.20
N GLY A 46 -6.63 -6.04 -2.90
CA GLY A 46 -6.69 -4.85 -2.05
C GLY A 46 -5.69 -3.77 -2.47
N GLN A 47 -4.45 -4.14 -2.79
CA GLN A 47 -3.42 -3.21 -3.27
C GLN A 47 -3.81 -2.60 -4.63
N ALA A 48 -4.25 -3.42 -5.57
CA ALA A 48 -4.72 -2.94 -6.87
C ALA A 48 -5.97 -2.04 -6.74
N ALA A 49 -6.93 -2.43 -5.90
CA ALA A 49 -8.14 -1.66 -5.63
C ALA A 49 -7.84 -0.34 -4.92
N ALA A 50 -6.87 -0.32 -3.99
CA ALA A 50 -6.41 0.90 -3.34
C ALA A 50 -5.78 1.87 -4.35
N GLY A 51 -4.83 1.40 -5.16
CA GLY A 51 -4.21 2.22 -6.21
C GLY A 51 -5.24 2.80 -7.18
N PHE A 52 -6.17 1.97 -7.66
CA PHE A 52 -7.24 2.40 -8.56
C PHE A 52 -8.21 3.37 -7.88
N GLY A 53 -8.65 3.08 -6.66
CA GLY A 53 -9.58 3.95 -5.93
C GLY A 53 -8.98 5.31 -5.61
N ILE A 54 -7.70 5.35 -5.21
CA ILE A 54 -6.95 6.58 -4.94
C ILE A 54 -6.76 7.38 -6.25
N ALA A 55 -6.42 6.74 -7.37
CA ALA A 55 -6.30 7.42 -8.67
C ALA A 55 -7.62 8.06 -9.14
N ASN A 56 -8.77 7.52 -8.71
CA ASN A 56 -10.10 8.06 -9.00
C ASN A 56 -10.66 8.95 -7.88
N GLU A 57 -9.81 9.41 -6.94
CA GLU A 57 -10.15 10.32 -5.85
C GLU A 57 -11.33 9.81 -4.99
N LYS A 58 -11.41 8.48 -4.81
CA LYS A 58 -12.46 7.84 -4.02
C LYS A 58 -12.03 7.67 -2.57
N ARG A 59 -12.88 8.09 -1.63
CA ARG A 59 -12.62 7.94 -0.18
C ARG A 59 -12.41 6.48 0.24
N TRP A 60 -13.16 5.55 -0.34
CA TRP A 60 -13.02 4.13 -0.03
C TRP A 60 -11.64 3.58 -0.42
N GLY A 61 -11.09 4.00 -1.57
CA GLY A 61 -9.78 3.57 -2.04
C GLY A 61 -8.65 3.99 -1.09
N TYR A 62 -8.75 5.19 -0.53
CA TYR A 62 -7.81 5.67 0.47
C TYR A 62 -7.83 4.82 1.75
N TRP A 63 -9.02 4.55 2.29
CA TRP A 63 -9.16 3.74 3.50
C TRP A 63 -8.72 2.29 3.30
N ILE A 64 -9.01 1.69 2.15
CA ILE A 64 -8.47 0.37 1.79
C ILE A 64 -6.94 0.44 1.70
N GLY A 65 -6.39 1.49 1.08
CA GLY A 65 -4.94 1.67 1.00
C GLY A 65 -4.29 1.72 2.37
N VAL A 66 -4.85 2.50 3.31
CA VAL A 66 -4.35 2.60 4.69
C VAL A 66 -4.44 1.25 5.41
N LEU A 67 -5.56 0.54 5.26
CA LEU A 67 -5.78 -0.77 5.86
C LEU A 67 -4.77 -1.80 5.31
N VAL A 68 -4.64 -1.88 3.98
CA VAL A 68 -3.75 -2.83 3.31
C VAL A 68 -2.29 -2.54 3.64
N ALA A 69 -1.87 -1.27 3.65
CA ALA A 69 -0.54 -0.87 4.06
C ALA A 69 -0.27 -1.23 5.53
N GLY A 70 -1.24 -1.01 6.42
CA GLY A 70 -1.15 -1.40 7.83
C GLY A 70 -1.08 -2.91 8.05
N VAL A 71 -1.92 -3.69 7.37
CA VAL A 71 -1.89 -5.16 7.40
C VAL A 71 -0.56 -5.69 6.88
N GLY A 72 0.02 -5.04 5.87
CA GLY A 72 1.36 -5.36 5.34
C GLY A 72 2.50 -5.26 6.37
N LEU A 73 2.29 -4.56 7.50
CA LEU A 73 3.26 -4.47 8.58
C LEU A 73 3.13 -5.61 9.61
N LEU A 74 2.04 -6.39 9.61
CA LEU A 74 1.84 -7.47 10.57
C LEU A 74 2.89 -8.60 10.49
N PRO A 75 3.34 -9.05 9.30
CA PRO A 75 4.37 -10.08 9.21
C PRO A 75 5.67 -9.69 9.94
N PHE A 76 6.01 -8.40 9.98
CA PHE A 76 7.16 -7.89 10.71
C PHE A 76 6.99 -8.05 12.22
N ILE A 77 5.83 -7.69 12.77
CA ILE A 77 5.54 -7.82 14.20
C ILE A 77 5.58 -9.30 14.62
N ILE A 78 4.98 -10.18 13.80
CA ILE A 78 4.97 -11.63 14.04
C ILE A 78 6.40 -12.19 13.99
N TYR A 79 7.20 -11.77 13.01
CA TYR A 79 8.56 -12.26 12.85
C TYR A 79 9.46 -11.86 14.03
N ILE A 80 9.38 -10.61 14.51
CA ILE A 80 10.13 -10.20 15.70
C ILE A 80 9.64 -10.95 16.94
N GLY A 81 8.33 -11.11 17.11
CA GLY A 81 7.77 -11.85 18.24
C GLY A 81 8.24 -13.30 18.30
N ALA A 82 8.41 -13.95 17.14
CA ALA A 82 8.88 -15.33 17.04
C ALA A 82 10.41 -15.50 17.15
N ASN A 83 11.20 -14.54 16.65
CA ASN A 83 12.67 -14.66 16.54
C ASN A 83 13.46 -13.75 17.49
N GLY A 84 12.77 -12.94 18.29
CA GLY A 84 13.37 -11.99 19.23
C GLY A 84 13.88 -10.70 18.58
N VAL A 85 14.22 -9.71 19.42
CA VAL A 85 14.62 -8.35 19.03
C VAL A 85 15.92 -8.32 18.21
N GLY A 86 16.79 -9.33 18.33
CA GLY A 86 18.01 -9.45 17.52
C GLY A 86 17.76 -9.64 16.02
N SER A 87 16.54 -10.07 15.64
CA SER A 87 16.16 -10.32 14.24
C SER A 87 15.78 -9.06 13.45
N ILE A 88 15.70 -7.90 14.11
CA ILE A 88 15.29 -6.61 13.51
C ILE A 88 16.24 -6.16 12.39
N LEU A 89 17.53 -6.49 12.49
CA LEU A 89 18.53 -6.11 11.48
C LEU A 89 18.72 -7.16 10.37
N SER A 90 17.84 -8.17 10.29
CA SER A 90 17.92 -9.16 9.23
C SER A 90 17.61 -8.52 7.87
N ILE A 91 18.51 -8.71 6.91
CA ILE A 91 18.40 -8.13 5.56
C ILE A 91 17.09 -8.56 4.88
N THR A 92 16.69 -9.82 5.05
CA THR A 92 15.44 -10.37 4.52
C THR A 92 14.22 -9.59 5.00
N LEU A 93 14.16 -9.31 6.31
CA LEU A 93 13.09 -8.54 6.92
C LEU A 93 13.10 -7.09 6.40
N LEU A 94 14.27 -6.44 6.35
CA LEU A 94 14.40 -5.06 5.91
C LEU A 94 13.93 -4.86 4.47
N ILE A 95 14.30 -5.78 3.56
CA ILE A 95 13.85 -5.75 2.16
C ILE A 95 12.34 -5.96 2.07
N SER A 96 11.77 -6.89 2.85
CA SER A 96 10.33 -7.15 2.85
C SER A 96 9.51 -5.96 3.38
N LEU A 97 10.09 -5.14 4.26
CA LEU A 97 9.42 -4.02 4.92
C LEU A 97 9.43 -2.72 4.13
N ILE A 98 10.37 -2.54 3.19
CA ILE A 98 10.57 -1.24 2.54
C ILE A 98 9.31 -0.75 1.83
N PHE A 99 8.59 -1.64 1.16
CA PHE A 99 7.35 -1.32 0.43
C PHE A 99 6.18 -0.97 1.37
N PRO A 100 5.79 -1.81 2.35
CA PRO A 100 4.66 -1.49 3.23
C PRO A 100 4.94 -0.28 4.14
N VAL A 101 6.18 -0.10 4.61
CA VAL A 101 6.56 1.08 5.41
C VAL A 101 6.49 2.35 4.55
N ALA A 102 7.05 2.33 3.34
CA ALA A 102 6.98 3.48 2.44
C ALA A 102 5.53 3.83 2.08
N LEU A 103 4.68 2.83 1.77
CA LEU A 103 3.25 3.03 1.49
C LEU A 103 2.52 3.66 2.67
N PHE A 104 2.71 3.11 3.87
CA PHE A 104 2.05 3.63 5.06
C PHE A 104 2.49 5.06 5.37
N ALA A 105 3.80 5.34 5.28
CA ALA A 105 4.35 6.67 5.48
C ALA A 105 3.80 7.69 4.47
N LEU A 106 3.71 7.33 3.19
CA LEU A 106 3.19 8.20 2.14
C LEU A 106 1.71 8.50 2.28
N LEU A 107 0.89 7.54 2.74
CA LEU A 107 -0.53 7.77 2.96
C LEU A 107 -0.78 8.64 4.20
N VAL A 108 -0.06 8.40 5.30
CA VAL A 108 -0.21 9.16 6.54
C VAL A 108 0.40 10.57 6.43
N HIS A 109 1.27 10.80 5.45
CA HIS A 109 1.91 12.10 5.22
C HIS A 109 0.88 13.25 5.16
N PRO A 110 1.15 14.42 5.78
CA PRO A 110 0.21 15.55 5.83
C PRO A 110 -0.34 15.96 4.46
N GLN A 111 0.54 16.02 3.46
CA GLN A 111 0.16 16.36 2.07
C GLN A 111 -0.88 15.40 1.48
N SER A 112 -0.74 14.10 1.74
CA SER A 112 -1.69 13.07 1.28
C SER A 112 -3.02 13.17 2.03
N ARG A 113 -2.97 13.42 3.35
CA ARG A 113 -4.16 13.56 4.19
C ARG A 113 -4.97 14.82 3.88
N GLU A 114 -4.30 15.95 3.70
CA GLU A 114 -4.96 17.21 3.35
C GLU A 114 -5.62 17.12 1.98
N TYR A 115 -4.91 16.57 0.99
CA TYR A 115 -5.47 16.37 -0.34
C TYR A 115 -6.69 15.44 -0.30
N GLN A 116 -6.58 14.31 0.41
CA GLN A 116 -7.69 13.38 0.59
C GLN A 116 -8.90 14.05 1.25
N ARG A 117 -8.69 14.89 2.26
CA ARG A 117 -9.77 15.55 2.99
C ARG A 117 -10.58 16.51 2.11
N ILE A 118 -9.90 17.24 1.22
CA ILE A 118 -10.50 18.29 0.38
C ILE A 118 -11.09 17.71 -0.91
N TRP A 119 -10.35 16.84 -1.58
CA TRP A 119 -10.65 16.44 -2.96
C TRP A 119 -11.38 15.10 -3.06
N PHE A 120 -11.17 14.18 -2.11
CA PHE A 120 -11.74 12.84 -2.25
C PHE A 120 -13.23 12.85 -1.93
N ARG A 121 -14.00 12.14 -2.75
CA ARG A 121 -15.44 11.97 -2.60
C ARG A 121 -15.80 10.53 -2.24
#